data_AF-A0A8I2G565-F1
#
_entry.id   AF-A0A8I2G565-F1
#
_cell.length_a   1.000
_cell.length_b   1.000
_cell.length_c   1.000
_cell.angle_alpha   90.00
_cell.angle_beta   90.00
_cell.angle_gamma   90.00
#
_symmetry.space_group_name_H-M   'P 1'
#
loop_
_entity.id
_entity.type
_entity.pdbx_description
1 polymer ?
#
loop_
_entity_poly.entity_id
_entity_poly.type
_entity_poly.pdbx_seq_one_letter_code
_entity_poly.pdbx_strand_id
1 'polypeptide(L)'
;MDKYHIKTSIQSDGPGYFRFDVYEDFDDFWDNGTPGQVYCQRTGERKGGHAVLIIGWDDAKSAWKCKNSWGKNAGPNGDGTFWIAYSGHKESLRFGMANVRLTR
;
A
#
# COMPACT_ATOMS: atom_id res chain seq x y z
N MET A 1 11.53 -0.85 10.16
CA MET A 1 11.81 -2.14 9.48
C MET A 1 12.27 -1.79 8.08
N ASP A 2 13.42 -2.27 7.62
CA ASP A 2 13.90 -1.96 6.27
C ASP A 2 13.10 -2.72 5.19
N LYS A 3 13.26 -2.31 3.92
CA LYS A 3 12.57 -2.93 2.78
C LYS A 3 12.90 -4.42 2.63
N TYR A 4 14.10 -4.84 3.03
CA TYR A 4 14.56 -6.21 2.87
C TYR A 4 13.73 -7.15 3.75
N HIS A 5 13.58 -6.82 5.04
CA HIS A 5 12.78 -7.61 5.98
C HIS A 5 11.31 -7.72 5.57
N ILE A 6 10.72 -6.65 5.02
CA ILE A 6 9.34 -6.67 4.51
C ILE A 6 9.21 -7.64 3.34
N LYS A 7 10.13 -7.57 2.37
CA LYS A 7 10.14 -8.49 1.21
C LYS A 7 10.32 -9.93 1.64
N THR A 8 11.27 -10.20 2.54
CA THR A 8 11.51 -11.54 3.08
C THR A 8 10.26 -12.08 3.76
N SER A 9 9.60 -11.27 4.59
CA SER A 9 8.34 -11.66 5.24
C SER A 9 7.24 -11.98 4.24
N ILE A 10 7.06 -11.17 3.19
CA ILE A 10 6.05 -11.45 2.17
C ILE A 10 6.35 -12.77 1.45
N GLN A 11 7.62 -13.08 1.22
CA GLN A 11 8.05 -14.34 0.59
C GLN A 11 7.89 -15.55 1.49
N SER A 12 8.24 -15.44 2.77
CA SER A 12 8.27 -16.58 3.70
C SER A 12 6.92 -16.84 4.36
N ASP A 13 6.20 -15.78 4.71
CA ASP A 13 5.03 -15.82 5.59
C ASP A 13 3.74 -15.44 4.86
N GLY A 14 3.84 -14.84 3.67
CA GLY A 14 2.72 -14.39 2.86
C GLY A 14 2.30 -12.93 3.14
N PRO A 15 1.10 -12.52 2.69
CA PRO A 15 0.63 -11.14 2.84
C PRO A 15 0.66 -10.61 4.27
N GLY A 16 1.12 -9.37 4.42
CA GLY A 16 1.25 -8.70 5.71
C GLY A 16 0.23 -7.59 5.93
N TYR A 17 0.02 -7.22 7.19
CA TYR A 17 -0.66 -5.97 7.54
C TYR A 17 0.17 -4.77 7.07
N PHE A 18 -0.46 -3.74 6.49
CA PHE A 18 0.20 -2.51 6.10
C PHE A 18 -0.68 -1.31 6.44
N ARG A 19 -0.18 -0.41 7.30
CA ARG A 19 -0.87 0.84 7.62
C ARG A 19 -0.24 2.01 6.89
N PHE A 20 -1.06 2.93 6.40
CA PHE A 20 -0.62 4.26 5.97
C PHE A 20 -1.65 5.33 6.35
N ASP A 21 -1.21 6.58 6.46
CA ASP A 21 -2.14 7.71 6.54
C ASP A 21 -2.72 8.01 5.14
N VAL A 22 -4.05 8.08 5.05
CA VAL A 22 -4.79 8.42 3.83
C VAL A 22 -4.95 9.93 3.76
N TYR A 23 -4.68 10.48 2.57
CA TYR A 23 -4.85 11.88 2.22
C TYR A 23 -5.94 12.02 1.16
N GLU A 24 -6.50 13.21 0.99
CA GLU A 24 -7.53 13.46 -0.05
C GLU A 24 -7.03 13.09 -1.46
N ASP A 25 -5.76 13.35 -1.76
CA ASP A 25 -5.16 12.98 -3.05
C ASP A 25 -5.09 11.47 -3.31
N PHE A 26 -5.25 10.64 -2.26
CA PHE A 26 -5.39 9.20 -2.40
C PHE A 26 -6.77 8.80 -2.91
N ASP A 27 -7.84 9.51 -2.52
CA ASP A 27 -9.19 9.21 -3.04
C ASP A 27 -9.24 9.49 -4.54
N ASP A 28 -8.68 10.63 -4.96
CA ASP A 28 -8.57 10.99 -6.38
C ASP A 28 -7.79 9.93 -7.17
N PHE A 29 -6.66 9.46 -6.61
CA PHE A 29 -5.89 8.36 -7.18
C PHE A 29 -6.67 7.04 -7.20
N TRP A 30 -7.44 6.75 -6.15
CA TRP A 30 -8.19 5.51 -6.03
C TRP A 30 -9.29 5.42 -7.09
N ASP A 31 -10.01 6.51 -7.32
CA ASP A 31 -11.14 6.55 -8.24
C ASP A 31 -10.72 6.78 -9.71
N ASN A 32 -9.65 7.56 -9.94
CA ASN A 32 -9.26 8.00 -11.29
C ASN A 32 -7.89 7.49 -11.76
N GLY A 33 -7.17 6.76 -10.92
CA GLY A 33 -5.87 6.22 -11.27
C GLY A 33 -5.93 5.19 -12.40
N THR A 34 -4.82 5.04 -13.12
CA THR A 34 -4.70 4.09 -14.23
C THR A 34 -4.02 2.78 -13.79
N PRO A 35 -4.29 1.64 -14.46
CA PRO A 35 -3.67 0.37 -14.12
C PRO A 35 -2.15 0.45 -14.08
N GLY A 36 -1.55 0.03 -12.96
CA GLY A 36 -0.10 0.06 -12.75
C GLY A 36 0.48 1.41 -12.33
N GLN A 37 -0.33 2.46 -12.18
CA GLN A 37 0.09 3.74 -11.64
C GLN A 37 0.50 3.61 -10.17
N VAL A 38 1.60 4.28 -9.81
CA VAL A 38 2.14 4.30 -8.45
C VAL A 38 1.66 5.55 -7.73
N TYR A 39 0.92 5.37 -6.64
CA TYR A 39 0.57 6.47 -5.75
C TYR A 39 1.79 6.96 -4.99
N CYS A 40 1.97 8.28 -4.97
CA CYS A 40 2.94 8.94 -4.12
C CYS A 40 2.33 10.26 -3.65
N GLN A 41 1.90 10.32 -2.39
CA GLN A 41 1.29 11.50 -1.78
C GLN A 41 2.06 12.81 -2.07
N ARG A 42 1.34 13.84 -2.53
CA ARG A 42 1.86 15.18 -2.86
C ARG A 42 1.06 16.30 -2.19
N THR A 43 -0.25 16.13 -2.08
CA THR A 43 -1.19 17.20 -1.72
C THR A 43 -2.33 16.65 -0.84
N GLY A 44 -3.31 17.50 -0.52
CA GLY A 44 -4.49 17.12 0.26
C GLY A 44 -4.26 17.12 1.76
N GLU A 45 -5.36 17.16 2.51
CA GLU A 45 -5.37 17.04 3.96
C GLU A 45 -5.39 15.57 4.42
N ARG A 46 -4.87 15.32 5.62
CA ARG A 46 -4.87 13.98 6.23
C ARG A 46 -6.29 13.62 6.66
N LYS A 47 -6.85 12.57 6.07
CA LYS A 47 -8.17 12.02 6.42
C LYS A 47 -8.13 11.06 7.62
N GLY A 48 -6.99 10.40 7.84
CA GLY A 48 -6.82 9.46 8.95
C GLY A 48 -5.89 8.30 8.61
N GLY A 49 -5.77 7.33 9.51
CA GLY A 49 -4.99 6.11 9.26
C GLY A 49 -5.86 5.00 8.70
N HIS A 50 -5.37 4.29 7.69
CA HIS A 50 -6.04 3.13 7.11
C HIS A 50 -5.10 1.92 7.04
N ALA A 51 -5.68 0.73 7.15
CA ALA A 51 -4.97 -0.54 7.09
C ALA A 51 -5.39 -1.34 5.86
N VAL A 52 -4.39 -1.86 5.16
CA VAL A 52 -4.53 -2.67 3.96
C VAL A 52 -3.62 -3.90 4.06
N LEU A 53 -3.70 -4.79 3.08
CA LEU A 53 -2.75 -5.88 2.95
C LEU A 53 -1.62 -5.49 1.99
N ILE A 54 -0.37 -5.71 2.38
CA ILE A 54 0.75 -5.72 1.45
C ILE A 54 0.89 -7.14 0.89
N ILE A 55 0.83 -7.27 -0.43
CA ILE A 55 0.76 -8.56 -1.13
C ILE A 55 1.94 -8.78 -2.08
N GLY A 56 2.82 -7.80 -2.22
CA GLY A 56 3.97 -7.88 -3.12
C GLY A 56 4.68 -6.55 -3.28
N TRP A 57 5.63 -6.52 -4.20
CA TRP A 57 6.41 -5.33 -4.54
C TRP A 57 6.93 -5.42 -5.98
N ASP A 58 7.38 -4.29 -6.50
CA ASP A 58 8.05 -4.19 -7.79
C ASP A 58 9.19 -3.16 -7.66
N ASP A 59 10.41 -3.65 -7.80
CA ASP A 59 11.62 -2.81 -7.67
C ASP A 59 11.86 -1.91 -8.88
N ALA A 60 11.41 -2.30 -10.07
CA ALA A 60 11.45 -1.41 -11.24
C ALA A 60 10.48 -0.24 -11.07
N LYS A 61 9.34 -0.46 -10.41
CA LYS A 61 8.41 0.61 -10.01
C LYS A 61 8.81 1.36 -8.75
N SER A 62 9.73 0.80 -7.96
CA SER A 62 10.02 1.24 -6.60
C SER A 62 8.76 1.36 -5.74
N ALA A 63 7.89 0.34 -5.77
CA ALA A 63 6.56 0.38 -5.16
C ALA A 63 6.12 -0.94 -4.51
N TRP A 64 5.30 -0.82 -3.47
CA TRP A 64 4.58 -1.92 -2.84
C TRP A 64 3.25 -2.16 -3.55
N LYS A 65 2.86 -3.43 -3.72
CA LYS A 65 1.51 -3.81 -4.15
C LYS A 65 0.64 -4.04 -2.93
N CYS A 66 -0.46 -3.30 -2.85
CA CYS A 66 -1.41 -3.37 -1.74
C CYS A 66 -2.79 -3.80 -2.22
N LYS A 67 -3.54 -4.47 -1.34
CA LYS A 67 -4.95 -4.80 -1.54
C LYS A 67 -5.80 -4.05 -0.53
N ASN A 68 -6.71 -3.22 -1.03
CA ASN A 68 -7.62 -2.41 -0.24
C ASN A 68 -8.92 -3.18 0.08
N SER A 69 -9.75 -2.60 0.94
CA SER A 69 -11.00 -3.16 1.44
C SER A 69 -12.23 -2.34 1.04
N TRP A 70 -12.18 -1.61 -0.08
CA TRP A 70 -13.25 -0.72 -0.57
C TRP A 70 -14.00 -1.24 -1.80
N GLY A 71 -13.94 -2.56 -2.04
CA GLY A 71 -14.65 -3.21 -3.14
C GLY A 71 -13.72 -4.00 -4.06
N LYS A 72 -14.21 -5.15 -4.55
CA LYS A 72 -13.43 -6.10 -5.35
C LYS A 72 -13.15 -5.66 -6.80
N ASN A 73 -13.95 -4.72 -7.32
CA ASN A 73 -13.88 -4.20 -8.69
C ASN A 73 -13.50 -2.71 -8.72
N ALA A 74 -12.88 -2.22 -7.65
CA ALA A 74 -12.56 -0.80 -7.47
C ALA A 74 -11.04 -0.57 -7.55
N GLY A 75 -10.64 0.70 -7.50
CA GLY A 75 -9.25 1.10 -7.51
C GLY A 75 -8.62 1.13 -8.90
N PRO A 76 -7.37 1.62 -9.00
CA PRO A 76 -6.70 1.90 -10.26
C PRO A 76 -6.45 0.65 -11.12
N ASN A 77 -6.31 -0.53 -10.50
CA ASN A 77 -6.11 -1.79 -11.20
C ASN A 77 -7.43 -2.52 -11.52
N GLY A 78 -8.58 -2.03 -11.04
CA GLY A 78 -9.90 -2.66 -11.24
C GLY A 78 -10.13 -3.97 -10.47
N ASP A 79 -9.21 -4.36 -9.59
CA ASP A 79 -9.27 -5.62 -8.81
C ASP A 79 -9.14 -5.39 -7.28
N GLY A 80 -9.35 -4.14 -6.84
CA GLY A 80 -9.17 -3.71 -5.46
C GLY A 80 -7.71 -3.54 -5.04
N THR A 81 -6.75 -3.64 -5.97
CA THR A 81 -5.33 -3.43 -5.69
C THR A 81 -4.82 -2.09 -6.19
N PHE A 82 -3.73 -1.64 -5.60
CA PHE A 82 -3.03 -0.41 -5.98
C PHE A 82 -1.54 -0.54 -5.71
N TRP A 83 -0.76 0.36 -6.32
CA TRP A 83 0.66 0.50 -6.06
C TRP A 83 0.93 1.76 -5.24
N ILE A 84 1.79 1.66 -4.24
CA ILE A 84 2.24 2.79 -3.43
C ILE A 84 3.75 2.85 -3.41
N ALA A 85 4.32 4.03 -3.62
CA ALA A 85 5.76 4.22 -3.68
C ALA A 85 6.44 3.77 -2.37
N TYR A 86 7.68 3.28 -2.46
CA TYR A 86 8.48 2.96 -1.28
C TYR A 86 8.82 4.19 -0.44
N SER A 87 8.91 5.35 -1.08
CA SER A 87 9.46 6.58 -0.53
C SER A 87 9.08 7.79 -1.37
N GLY A 88 9.46 8.99 -0.91
CA GLY A 88 9.27 10.22 -1.66
C GLY A 88 7.90 10.86 -1.46
N HIS A 89 7.11 10.38 -0.50
CA HIS A 89 5.90 11.05 -0.04
C HIS A 89 6.26 12.39 0.59
N LYS A 90 5.44 13.42 0.38
CA LYS A 90 5.64 14.72 1.03
C LYS A 90 5.47 14.58 2.54
N GLU A 91 4.45 13.84 2.97
CA GLU A 91 4.18 13.56 4.38
C GLU A 91 4.68 12.18 4.82
N SER A 92 4.95 12.05 6.13
CA SER A 92 5.35 10.77 6.73
C SER A 92 4.15 9.83 6.85
N LEU A 93 4.04 8.83 5.97
CA LEU A 93 2.89 7.90 5.92
C LEU A 93 2.84 6.86 7.05
N ARG A 94 3.79 6.86 8.00
CA ARG A 94 3.82 6.00 9.20
C ARG A 94 3.54 4.52 8.90
N PHE A 95 4.36 3.95 8.02
CA PHE A 95 4.26 2.54 7.65
C PHE A 95 4.48 1.61 8.84
N GLY A 96 3.57 0.64 9.01
CA GLY A 96 3.66 -0.41 10.04
C GLY A 96 3.21 -1.76 9.50
N MET A 97 3.95 -2.82 9.87
CA MET A 97 3.67 -4.21 9.52
C MET A 97 3.70 -5.08 10.78
N ALA A 98 2.74 -6.00 10.90
CA ALA A 98 2.71 -7.01 11.94
C ALA A 98 2.48 -8.37 11.28
N ASN A 99 3.36 -9.34 11.54
CA ASN A 99 3.17 -10.72 11.12
C ASN A 99 2.31 -11.43 12.16
N VAL A 100 1.18 -12.00 11.72
CA VAL A 100 0.38 -12.90 12.56
C VAL A 100 0.98 -14.29 12.41
N ARG A 101 1.75 -14.73 13.41
CA ARG A 101 2.26 -16.10 13.46
C ARG A 101 1.13 -17.00 13.98
N LEU A 102 0.50 -17.77 13.08
CA LEU A 102 -0.40 -18.84 13.48
C LEU A 102 0.45 -20.01 13.99
N THR A 103 0.73 -20.05 15.30
CA THR A 103 1.25 -21.27 15.92
C THR A 103 0.14 -22.31 15.91
N ARG A 104 0.36 -23.44 15.24
CA ARG A 104 -0.46 -24.65 15.42
C ARG A 104 -0.20 -25.27 16.79
#